data_AF-A0A511WSD7-F1
#
_entry.id   AF-A0A511WSD7-F1
#
_cell.length_a   1.000
_cell.length_b   1.000
_cell.length_c   1.000
_cell.angle_alpha   90.00
_cell.angle_beta   90.00
_cell.angle_gamma   90.00
#
_symmetry.space_group_name_H-M   'P 1'
#
loop_
_entity.id
_entity.type
_entity.pdbx_description
1 polymer ?
#
loop_
_entity_poly.entity_id
_entity_poly.type
_entity_poly.pdbx_seq_one_letter_code
_entity_poly.pdbx_strand_id
1 'polypeptide(L)'
;MNYKYSNTELWRKKARGSLFNVFTGILPVGLSLFLYGRVESLIVFGSGVIFLLGLWQMIHYYKMPERNYVCVEEDVLDIRIGIADPNTRLTDEEIHRIQKMDDVISIKVDKGKEENIYLENLSDEDAKSLVDELKHQYGNRMHTSDHSA
;
A
#
# COMPACT_ATOMS: atom_id res chain seq x y z
N MET A 1 -9.68 16.85 4.55
CA MET A 1 -8.21 16.64 4.56
C MET A 1 -7.79 15.52 3.61
N ASN A 2 -6.57 15.58 3.08
CA ASN A 2 -6.06 14.57 2.13
C ASN A 2 -4.69 14.06 2.58
N TYR A 3 -4.60 12.76 2.81
CA TYR A 3 -3.41 12.06 3.25
C TYR A 3 -2.85 11.23 2.10
N LYS A 4 -1.58 11.47 1.76
CA LYS A 4 -0.86 10.70 0.75
C LYS A 4 -0.21 9.46 1.35
N TYR A 5 0.35 8.60 0.52
CA TYR A 5 1.26 7.55 0.93
C TYR A 5 2.60 8.12 1.46
N SER A 6 2.55 8.85 2.57
CA SER A 6 3.63 9.72 3.05
C SER A 6 4.78 8.97 3.71
N ASN A 7 4.63 7.67 4.03
CA ASN A 7 5.76 6.84 4.45
C ASN A 7 6.71 6.50 3.29
N THR A 8 7.50 7.49 2.86
CA THR A 8 8.41 7.34 1.73
C THR A 8 9.48 6.27 1.95
N GLU A 9 9.87 6.01 3.21
CA GLU A 9 10.87 5.00 3.55
C GLU A 9 10.37 3.59 3.26
N LEU A 10 9.12 3.30 3.63
CA LEU A 10 8.47 2.02 3.35
C LEU A 10 8.38 1.77 1.83
N TRP A 11 7.97 2.78 1.05
CA TRP A 11 7.86 2.64 -0.41
C TRP A 11 9.23 2.52 -1.09
N ARG A 12 10.24 3.25 -0.62
CA ARG A 12 11.63 3.09 -1.08
C ARG A 12 12.18 1.71 -0.73
N LYS A 13 11.84 1.14 0.43
CA LYS A 13 12.22 -0.23 0.81
C LYS A 13 11.58 -1.25 -0.14
N LYS A 14 10.28 -1.13 -0.45
CA LYS A 14 9.58 -1.98 -1.42
C LYS A 14 10.17 -1.84 -2.85
N ALA A 15 10.51 -0.63 -3.26
CA ALA A 15 11.17 -0.37 -4.54
C ALA A 15 12.56 -1.01 -4.62
N ARG A 16 13.38 -0.90 -3.56
CA ARG A 16 14.70 -1.58 -3.46
C ARG A 16 14.57 -3.11 -3.52
N GLY A 17 13.56 -3.67 -2.86
CA GLY A 17 13.26 -5.10 -2.97
C GLY A 17 12.93 -5.52 -4.41
N SER A 18 12.17 -4.69 -5.13
CA SER A 18 11.85 -4.95 -6.54
C SER A 18 13.09 -4.87 -7.44
N LEU A 19 14.02 -3.98 -7.13
CA LEU A 19 15.30 -3.86 -7.82
C LEU A 19 16.19 -5.12 -7.62
N PHE A 20 16.10 -5.77 -6.46
CA PHE A 20 16.74 -7.08 -6.27
C PHE A 20 16.17 -8.13 -7.22
N ASN A 21 14.84 -8.19 -7.39
CA ASN A 21 14.20 -9.12 -8.34
C ASN A 21 14.65 -8.88 -9.79
N VAL A 22 14.89 -7.62 -10.18
CA VAL A 22 15.44 -7.26 -11.50
C VAL A 22 16.83 -7.90 -11.70
N PHE A 23 17.71 -7.81 -10.69
CA PHE A 23 19.03 -8.45 -10.75
C PHE A 23 18.94 -9.97 -10.75
N THR A 24 18.07 -10.56 -9.92
CA THR A 24 17.85 -12.01 -9.91
C THR A 24 17.32 -12.51 -11.24
N GLY A 25 16.53 -11.71 -11.96
CA GLY A 25 16.03 -12.05 -13.30
C GLY A 25 17.14 -12.15 -14.35
N ILE A 26 18.18 -11.31 -14.29
CA ILE A 26 19.28 -11.30 -15.27
C ILE A 26 20.35 -12.36 -14.94
N LEU A 27 20.50 -12.72 -13.66
CA LEU A 27 21.56 -13.61 -13.18
C LEU A 27 21.61 -14.98 -13.89
N PRO A 28 20.48 -15.68 -14.15
CA PRO A 28 20.47 -16.94 -14.91
C PRO A 28 21.00 -16.80 -16.33
N VAL A 29 20.74 -15.68 -17.01
CA VAL A 29 21.25 -15.42 -18.36
C VAL A 29 22.77 -15.26 -18.33
N GLY A 30 23.28 -14.45 -17.38
CA GLY A 30 24.72 -14.27 -17.20
C GLY A 30 25.44 -15.55 -16.83
N LEU A 31 24.86 -16.35 -15.93
CA LEU A 31 25.41 -17.63 -15.51
C LEU A 31 25.42 -18.66 -16.66
N SER A 32 24.34 -18.73 -17.44
CA SER A 32 24.25 -19.61 -18.61
C SER A 32 25.30 -19.24 -19.67
N LEU A 33 25.49 -17.95 -19.94
CA LEU A 33 26.53 -17.47 -20.85
C LEU A 33 27.93 -17.85 -20.35
N PHE A 34 28.20 -17.66 -19.06
CA PHE A 34 29.50 -17.93 -18.46
C PHE A 34 29.86 -19.43 -18.46
N LEU A 35 28.90 -20.30 -18.12
CA LEU A 35 29.15 -21.74 -17.99
C LEU A 35 29.09 -22.50 -19.32
N TYR A 36 28.17 -22.13 -20.21
CA TYR A 36 27.86 -22.92 -21.42
C TYR A 36 28.17 -22.19 -22.73
N GLY A 37 28.55 -20.90 -22.69
CA GLY A 37 28.78 -20.08 -23.88
C GLY A 37 27.52 -19.84 -24.74
N ARG A 38 26.34 -20.27 -24.25
CA ARG A 38 25.05 -20.18 -24.93
C ARG A 38 23.95 -20.01 -23.89
N VAL A 39 22.83 -19.42 -24.31
CA VAL A 39 21.63 -19.29 -23.48
C VAL A 39 20.46 -19.90 -24.21
N GLU A 40 19.73 -20.75 -23.52
CA GLU A 40 18.49 -21.30 -24.05
C GLU A 40 17.41 -20.23 -24.13
N SER A 41 16.61 -20.25 -25.19
CA SER A 41 15.54 -19.27 -25.39
C SER A 41 14.57 -19.23 -24.21
N LEU A 42 14.26 -20.37 -23.58
CA LEU A 42 13.39 -20.42 -22.39
C LEU A 42 13.95 -19.60 -21.22
N ILE A 43 15.26 -19.66 -20.99
CA ILE A 43 15.92 -18.87 -19.94
C ILE A 43 15.82 -17.38 -20.28
N VAL A 44 16.11 -17.00 -21.53
CA VAL A 44 16.00 -15.60 -21.98
C VAL A 44 14.57 -15.08 -21.81
N PHE A 45 13.57 -15.84 -22.24
CA PHE A 45 12.16 -15.45 -22.11
C PHE A 45 11.73 -15.34 -20.64
N GLY A 46 12.03 -16.34 -19.81
CA GLY A 46 11.68 -16.33 -18.39
C GLY A 46 12.33 -15.17 -17.64
N SER A 47 13.63 -14.96 -17.85
CA SER A 47 14.39 -13.84 -17.31
C SER A 47 13.85 -12.49 -17.78
N GLY A 48 13.46 -12.38 -19.05
CA GLY A 48 12.84 -11.18 -19.62
C GLY A 48 11.52 -10.83 -18.93
N VAL A 49 10.65 -11.82 -18.71
CA VAL A 49 9.38 -11.61 -18.00
C VAL A 49 9.61 -11.16 -16.56
N ILE A 50 10.50 -11.84 -15.82
CA ILE A 50 10.83 -11.48 -14.44
C ILE A 50 11.42 -10.06 -14.36
N PHE A 51 12.31 -9.72 -15.31
CA PHE A 51 12.90 -8.39 -15.41
C PHE A 51 11.85 -7.31 -15.63
N LEU A 52 10.93 -7.51 -16.59
CA LEU A 52 9.85 -6.57 -16.87
C LEU A 52 8.91 -6.41 -15.66
N LEU A 53 8.55 -7.51 -14.99
CA LEU A 53 7.73 -7.46 -13.77
C LEU A 53 8.43 -6.68 -12.64
N GLY A 54 9.73 -6.91 -12.45
CA GLY A 54 10.53 -6.20 -11.45
C GLY A 54 10.63 -4.69 -11.74
N LEU A 55 10.85 -4.31 -13.01
CA LEU A 55 10.85 -2.91 -13.42
C LEU A 55 9.48 -2.24 -13.22
N TRP A 56 8.41 -2.92 -13.61
CA TRP A 56 7.05 -2.42 -13.42
C TRP A 56 6.73 -2.20 -11.93
N GLN A 57 7.06 -3.17 -11.07
CA GLN A 57 6.90 -3.04 -9.61
C GLN A 57 7.75 -1.90 -9.04
N MET A 58 8.99 -1.74 -9.49
CA MET A 58 9.87 -0.66 -9.04
C MET A 58 9.29 0.72 -9.37
N ILE A 59 8.87 0.93 -10.63
CA ILE A 59 8.25 2.18 -11.07
C ILE A 59 6.97 2.44 -10.28
N HIS A 60 6.16 1.40 -10.08
CA HIS A 60 4.92 1.50 -9.34
C HIS A 60 5.15 1.97 -7.90
N TYR A 61 6.07 1.34 -7.15
CA TYR A 61 6.36 1.74 -5.77
C TYR A 61 7.04 3.11 -5.68
N TYR A 62 7.81 3.52 -6.68
CA TYR A 62 8.39 4.86 -6.70
C TYR A 62 7.34 5.97 -6.84
N LYS A 63 6.25 5.70 -7.55
CA LYS A 63 5.14 6.65 -7.75
C LYS A 63 4.09 6.62 -6.64
N MET A 64 4.13 5.66 -5.72
CA MET A 64 3.14 5.55 -4.64
C MET A 64 3.08 6.80 -3.75
N PRO A 65 4.20 7.39 -3.29
CA PRO A 65 4.17 8.59 -2.44
C PRO A 65 3.48 9.83 -3.03
N GLU A 66 3.33 9.89 -4.35
CA GLU A 66 2.64 10.99 -5.03
C GLU A 66 1.12 10.82 -5.01
N ARG A 67 0.63 9.62 -4.68
CA ARG A 67 -0.80 9.27 -4.71
C ARG A 67 -1.45 9.55 -3.35
N ASN A 68 -2.72 9.94 -3.42
CA ASN A 68 -3.59 10.06 -2.26
C ASN A 68 -3.96 8.67 -1.76
N TYR A 69 -3.87 8.48 -0.45
CA TYR A 69 -4.19 7.24 0.24
C TYR A 69 -5.57 7.32 0.91
N VAL A 70 -5.78 8.34 1.74
CA VAL A 70 -7.04 8.59 2.44
C VAL A 70 -7.47 10.03 2.21
N CYS A 71 -8.70 10.26 1.75
CA CYS A 71 -9.30 11.58 1.69
C CYS A 71 -10.49 11.61 2.65
N VAL A 72 -10.48 12.56 3.57
CA VAL A 72 -11.54 12.80 4.55
C VAL A 72 -12.24 14.09 4.13
N GLU A 73 -13.48 14.03 3.70
CA GLU A 73 -14.35 15.17 3.43
C GLU A 73 -15.54 15.16 4.40
N GLU A 74 -16.29 16.26 4.50
CA GLU A 74 -17.29 16.52 5.56
C GLU A 74 -18.28 15.36 5.80
N ASP A 75 -18.63 14.59 4.77
CA ASP A 75 -19.54 13.42 4.86
C ASP A 75 -19.03 12.19 4.09
N VAL A 76 -17.78 12.22 3.63
CA VAL A 76 -17.23 11.20 2.72
C VAL A 76 -15.82 10.81 3.13
N LEU A 77 -15.57 9.51 3.18
CA LEU A 77 -14.26 8.92 3.39
C LEU A 77 -13.86 8.12 2.14
N ASP A 78 -12.88 8.63 1.40
CA ASP A 78 -12.28 7.92 0.28
C ASP A 78 -11.01 7.19 0.73
N ILE A 79 -10.98 5.89 0.51
CA ILE A 79 -9.86 5.02 0.85
C ILE A 79 -9.35 4.36 -0.43
N ARG A 80 -8.06 4.52 -0.71
CA ARG A 80 -7.39 3.79 -1.78
C ARG A 80 -6.57 2.65 -1.20
N ILE A 81 -7.01 1.41 -1.44
CA ILE A 81 -6.24 0.22 -1.04
C ILE A 81 -5.55 -0.35 -2.29
N GLY A 82 -4.35 -0.88 -2.14
CA GLY A 82 -3.74 -1.71 -3.18
C GLY A 82 -3.16 -1.02 -4.42
N ILE A 83 -2.67 -1.87 -5.33
CA ILE A 83 -1.99 -1.52 -6.59
C ILE A 83 -3.01 -1.28 -7.72
N ALA A 84 -4.15 -1.96 -7.64
CA ALA A 84 -5.17 -2.02 -8.69
C ALA A 84 -6.61 -1.97 -8.14
N ASP A 85 -6.82 -1.88 -6.83
CA ASP A 85 -8.18 -1.86 -6.30
C ASP A 85 -8.83 -0.48 -6.57
N PRO A 86 -10.13 -0.48 -6.89
CA PRO A 86 -10.89 0.75 -7.05
C PRO A 86 -10.84 1.57 -5.76
N ASN A 87 -10.90 2.90 -5.89
CA ASN A 87 -11.11 3.76 -4.73
C ASN A 87 -12.43 3.34 -4.05
N THR A 88 -12.36 2.96 -2.77
CA THR A 88 -13.55 2.74 -1.96
C THR A 88 -13.98 4.09 -1.43
N ARG A 89 -15.13 4.57 -1.91
CA ARG A 89 -15.79 5.77 -1.39
C ARG A 89 -16.86 5.33 -0.41
N LEU A 90 -16.78 5.81 0.82
CA LEU A 90 -17.76 5.55 1.88
C LEU A 90 -18.43 6.86 2.26
N THR A 91 -19.76 6.89 2.30
CA THR A 91 -20.50 8.01 2.90
C THR A 91 -20.65 7.81 4.41
N ASP A 92 -20.91 8.88 5.18
CA ASP A 92 -21.12 8.78 6.62
C ASP A 92 -22.21 7.76 7.00
N GLU A 93 -23.28 7.68 6.19
CA GLU A 93 -24.39 6.73 6.39
C GLU A 93 -23.95 5.26 6.27
N GLU A 94 -22.94 4.98 5.46
CA GLU A 94 -22.40 3.64 5.26
C GLU A 94 -21.44 3.23 6.40
N ILE A 95 -20.94 4.20 7.17
CA ILE A 95 -19.95 3.99 8.24
C ILE A 95 -20.66 3.73 9.57
N HIS A 96 -20.74 2.46 9.97
CA HIS A 96 -21.35 2.08 11.25
C HIS A 96 -20.41 2.25 12.43
N ARG A 97 -19.14 1.86 12.27
CA ARG A 97 -18.17 1.84 13.35
C ARG A 97 -16.75 1.98 12.80
N ILE A 98 -15.94 2.74 13.53
CA ILE A 98 -14.50 2.85 13.29
C ILE A 98 -13.78 2.27 14.51
N GLN A 99 -12.80 1.41 14.28
CA GLN A 99 -11.97 0.85 15.35
C GLN A 99 -10.49 1.04 15.02
N LYS A 100 -9.74 1.60 15.96
CA LYS A 100 -8.29 1.65 15.88
C LYS A 100 -7.68 0.47 16.63
N MET A 101 -6.80 -0.27 15.97
CA MET A 101 -6.00 -1.38 16.49
C MET A 101 -4.55 -1.15 16.09
N ASP A 102 -3.71 -0.72 17.02
CA ASP A 102 -2.29 -0.41 16.81
C ASP A 102 -2.04 0.40 15.52
N ASP A 103 -1.55 -0.27 14.47
CA ASP A 103 -1.18 0.29 13.17
C ASP A 103 -2.29 0.21 12.11
N VAL A 104 -3.51 -0.17 12.48
CA VAL A 104 -4.64 -0.33 11.56
C VAL A 104 -5.88 0.38 12.09
N ILE A 105 -6.58 1.09 11.21
CA ILE A 105 -7.93 1.58 11.44
C ILE A 105 -8.88 0.73 10.61
N SER A 106 -9.74 -0.04 11.27
CA SER A 106 -10.77 -0.85 10.65
C SER A 106 -12.09 -0.09 10.63
N ILE A 107 -12.75 -0.07 9.49
CA ILE A 107 -13.99 0.65 9.24
C ILE A 107 -15.03 -0.37 8.84
N LYS A 108 -16.04 -0.51 9.68
CA LYS A 108 -17.16 -1.41 9.43
C LYS A 108 -18.22 -0.71 8.61
N VAL A 109 -18.43 -1.23 7.41
CA VAL A 109 -19.37 -0.71 6.42
C VAL A 109 -20.66 -1.52 6.43
N ASP A 110 -21.76 -0.91 5.99
CA ASP A 110 -23.03 -1.59 5.81
C ASP A 110 -22.89 -2.84 4.90
N LYS A 111 -23.66 -3.90 5.20
CA LYS A 111 -23.55 -5.25 4.58
C LYS A 111 -22.35 -6.11 5.02
N GLY A 112 -21.68 -5.75 6.12
CA GLY A 112 -20.68 -6.61 6.76
C GLY A 112 -19.31 -6.63 6.07
N LYS A 113 -19.04 -5.63 5.22
CA LYS A 113 -17.69 -5.38 4.70
C LYS A 113 -16.88 -4.59 5.73
N GLU A 114 -15.61 -4.92 5.84
CA GLU A 114 -14.63 -4.18 6.64
C GLU A 114 -13.55 -3.64 5.72
N GLU A 115 -13.32 -2.34 5.79
CA GLU A 115 -12.26 -1.64 5.08
C GLU A 115 -11.15 -1.29 6.07
N ASN A 116 -9.91 -1.57 5.71
CA ASN A 116 -8.77 -1.37 6.61
C ASN A 116 -7.82 -0.30 6.07
N ILE A 117 -7.59 0.72 6.87
CA ILE A 117 -6.57 1.74 6.66
C ILE A 117 -5.33 1.33 7.46
N TYR A 118 -4.23 1.08 6.76
CA TYR A 118 -2.94 0.74 7.34
C TYR A 118 -2.14 2.02 7.60
N LEU A 119 -1.94 2.36 8.86
CA LEU A 119 -1.21 3.55 9.29
C LEU A 119 0.27 3.49 8.90
N GLU A 120 0.85 2.30 8.72
CA GLU A 120 2.21 2.14 8.20
C GLU A 120 2.45 2.82 6.84
N ASN A 121 1.40 3.04 6.04
CA ASN A 121 1.50 3.72 4.76
C ASN A 121 1.66 5.25 4.87
N LEU A 122 1.38 5.79 6.05
CA LEU A 122 1.44 7.21 6.41
C LEU A 122 2.71 7.49 7.22
N SER A 123 3.19 8.74 7.19
CA SER A 123 4.13 9.23 8.19
C SER A 123 3.48 9.24 9.57
N ASP A 124 4.28 9.18 10.64
CA ASP A 124 3.75 9.23 12.01
C ASP A 124 2.92 10.50 12.29
N GLU A 125 3.28 11.61 11.65
CA GLU A 125 2.56 12.88 11.74
C GLU A 125 1.19 12.81 11.04
N ASP A 126 1.16 12.30 9.81
CA ASP A 126 -0.08 12.14 9.04
C ASP A 126 -1.00 11.09 9.66
N ALA A 127 -0.45 10.00 10.21
CA ALA A 127 -1.19 8.97 10.92
C ALA A 127 -1.88 9.55 12.17
N LYS A 128 -1.16 10.36 12.96
CA LYS A 128 -1.74 11.05 14.12
C LYS A 128 -2.83 12.03 13.71
N SER A 129 -2.55 12.86 12.69
CA SER A 129 -3.53 13.82 12.18
C SER A 129 -4.80 13.11 11.66
N LEU A 130 -4.67 11.99 10.93
CA LEU A 130 -5.81 11.22 10.46
C LEU A 130 -6.64 10.66 11.62
N VAL A 131 -6.00 10.14 12.66
CA VAL A 131 -6.69 9.64 13.86
C VAL A 131 -7.47 10.75 14.55
N ASP A 132 -6.86 11.93 14.70
CA ASP A 132 -7.51 13.09 15.32
C ASP A 132 -8.71 13.59 14.48
N GLU A 133 -8.57 13.61 13.16
CA GLU A 133 -9.64 14.00 12.23
C GLU A 133 -10.82 13.01 12.28
N LEU A 134 -10.53 11.70 12.24
CA LEU A 134 -11.58 10.67 12.36
C LEU A 134 -12.26 10.70 13.73
N LYS A 135 -11.52 11.04 14.79
CA LYS A 135 -12.09 11.21 16.13
C LYS A 135 -12.97 12.47 16.21
N HIS A 136 -12.59 13.53 15.52
CA HIS A 136 -13.38 14.75 15.42
C HIS A 136 -14.72 14.50 14.71
N GLN A 137 -14.67 13.82 13.55
CA GLN A 137 -15.84 13.59 12.71
C GLN A 137 -16.74 12.45 13.20
N TYR A 138 -16.15 11.36 13.71
CA TYR A 138 -16.86 10.12 14.06
C TYR A 138 -16.75 9.75 15.54
N GLY A 139 -16.45 10.70 16.44
CA GLY A 139 -16.07 10.44 17.83
C GLY A 139 -17.01 9.49 18.61
N ASN A 140 -18.31 9.49 18.33
CA ASN A 140 -19.28 8.58 18.96
C ASN A 140 -19.24 7.15 18.39
N ARG A 141 -18.74 6.96 17.18
CA ARG A 141 -18.62 5.68 16.45
C ARG A 141 -17.18 5.12 16.47
N MET A 142 -16.22 5.88 16.99
CA MET A 142 -14.80 5.51 17.03
C MET A 142 -14.43 4.85 18.36
N HIS A 143 -13.86 3.64 18.29
CA HIS A 143 -13.33 2.93 19.45
C HIS A 143 -11.83 2.72 19.34
N THR A 144 -11.09 3.13 20.37
CA THR A 144 -9.66 2.84 20.52
C THR A 144 -9.52 1.63 21.43
N SER A 145 -9.11 0.50 20.86
CA SER A 145 -8.66 -0.64 21.66
C SER A 145 -7.20 -0.40 22.03
N ASP A 146 -6.96 0.25 23.18
CA ASP A 146 -5.63 0.25 23.78
C ASP A 146 -5.37 -1.16 24.31
N HIS A 147 -4.61 -1.96 23.56
CA HIS A 147 -3.94 -3.11 24.15
C HIS A 147 -2.68 -2.63 24.84
N SER A 148 -2.86 -2.26 26.10
CA SER A 148 -1.77 -2.17 27.07
C SER A 148 -1.10 -3.55 27.13
N ALA A 149 0.09 -3.66 26.53
CA ALA A 149 1.00 -4.78 26.73
C ALA A 149 1.53 -4.80 28.17
#